data_AF-A0A9P5ZTG3-F1
#
_entry.id   AF-A0A9P5ZTG3-F1
#
_cell.length_a   1.000
_cell.length_b   1.000
_cell.length_c   1.000
_cell.angle_alpha   90.00
_cell.angle_beta   90.00
_cell.angle_gamma   90.00
#
_symmetry.space_group_name_H-M   'P 1'
#
loop_
_entity.id
_entity.type
_entity.pdbx_description
1 polymer ?
#
loop_
_entity_poly.entity_id
_entity_poly.type
_entity_poly.pdbx_seq_one_letter_code
_entity_poly.pdbx_strand_id
1 'polypeptide(L)' 'MTPHKEWICNYTTYRVPIRLADHTIVYSEGVGNVLFRPVINGRQVRDVEITRVLYVPALCNNLLAVLYLT' A
#
# COMPACT_ATOMS: atom_id res chain seq x y z
N MET A 1 2.15 -1.54 2.46
CA MET A 1 0.90 -2.10 3.03
C MET A 1 -0.07 -0.96 3.19
N THR A 2 -1.34 -1.17 2.84
CA THR A 2 -2.36 -0.11 2.87
C THR A 2 -3.71 -0.65 3.36
N PRO A 3 -4.49 0.13 4.12
CA PRO A 3 -5.90 -0.16 4.41
C PRO A 3 -6.84 0.31 3.29
N HIS A 4 -6.33 0.95 2.23
CA HIS A 4 -7.13 1.51 1.13
C HIS A 4 -7.24 0.52 -0.02
N LYS A 5 -8.37 -0.18 -0.09
CA LYS A 5 -8.64 -1.15 -1.16
C LYS A 5 -8.75 -0.49 -2.52
N GLU A 6 -9.29 0.73 -2.55
CA GLU A 6 -9.52 1.54 -3.75
C GLU A 6 -8.22 1.96 -4.46
N TRP A 7 -7.07 1.90 -3.79
CA TRP A 7 -5.77 2.17 -4.40
C TRP A 7 -5.16 0.94 -5.10
N ILE A 8 -5.71 -0.25 -4.84
CA ILE A 8 -5.13 -1.51 -5.31
C ILE A 8 -5.77 -1.91 -6.65
N CYS A 9 -4.92 -2.05 -7.65
CA CYS A 9 -5.22 -2.65 -8.93
C CYS A 9 -4.87 -4.16 -8.92
N ASN A 10 -5.51 -4.93 -9.79
CA ASN A 10 -5.27 -6.38 -9.95
C ASN A 10 -5.37 -7.16 -8.63
N TYR A 11 -6.35 -6.81 -7.81
CA TYR A 11 -6.57 -7.39 -6.49
C TYR A 11 -6.78 -8.90 -6.57
N THR A 12 -6.07 -9.64 -5.72
CA THR A 12 -6.29 -11.07 -5.49
C THR A 12 -6.36 -11.35 -3.99
N THR A 13 -7.26 -12.24 -3.58
CA THR A 13 -7.33 -12.71 -2.19
C THR A 13 -6.01 -13.33 -1.78
N TYR A 14 -5.42 -12.85 -0.70
CA TYR A 14 -4.12 -13.28 -0.24
C TYR A 14 -3.98 -12.98 1.25
N ARG A 15 -3.87 -14.04 2.06
CA ARG A 15 -3.89 -13.96 3.52
C ARG A 15 -2.58 -14.45 4.11
N VAL A 16 -1.81 -13.54 4.69
CA VAL A 16 -0.57 -13.84 5.41
C VAL A 16 -0.55 -13.10 6.76
N PRO A 17 0.06 -13.69 7.82
CA PRO A 17 0.24 -13.01 9.09
C PRO A 17 1.32 -11.93 8.98
N ILE A 18 1.11 -10.81 9.64
CA ILE A 18 2.00 -9.66 9.68
C ILE A 18 2.17 -9.30 11.15
N ARG A 19 3.40 -9.42 11.66
CA ARG A 19 3.74 -9.02 13.02
C ARG A 19 4.06 -7.53 13.05
N LEU A 20 3.34 -6.78 13.86
CA LEU A 20 3.56 -5.34 14.08
C LEU A 20 4.64 -5.11 15.14
N ALA A 21 5.06 -3.85 15.29
CA ALA A 21 6.11 -3.45 16.23
C ALA A 21 5.72 -3.68 17.70
N ASP A 22 4.43 -3.61 18.02
CA ASP A 22 3.86 -3.93 19.33
C ASP A 22 3.67 -5.44 19.55
N HIS A 23 4.21 -6.28 18.65
CA HIS A 23 4.13 -7.74 18.64
C HIS A 23 2.74 -8.31 18.34
N THR A 24 1.73 -7.47 18.10
CA THR A 24 0.43 -7.94 17.63
C THR A 24 0.55 -8.52 16.23
N ILE A 25 -0.37 -9.44 15.89
CA ILE A 25 -0.43 -10.06 14.57
C ILE A 25 -1.72 -9.61 13.88
N VAL A 26 -1.58 -8.96 12.74
CA VAL A 26 -2.69 -8.69 11.81
C VAL A 26 -2.55 -9.54 10.56
N TYR A 27 -3.60 -9.62 9.74
CA TYR A 27 -3.57 -10.40 8.51
C TYR A 27 -3.84 -9.50 7.31
N SER A 28 -3.16 -9.79 6.20
CA SER A 28 -3.62 -9.27 4.92
C SER A 28 -4.93 -9.95 4.52
N GLU A 29 -5.77 -9.21 3.80
CA GLU A 29 -6.96 -9.79 3.14
C GLU A 29 -6.72 -9.99 1.64
N GLY A 30 -5.77 -9.24 1.07
CA GLY A 30 -5.42 -9.33 -0.34
C GLY A 30 -4.05 -8.78 -0.67
N VAL A 31 -3.70 -8.93 -1.95
CA VAL A 31 -2.49 -8.38 -2.55
C VAL A 31 -2.83 -7.83 -3.93
N GLY A 32 -2.14 -6.78 -4.34
CA GLY A 32 -2.19 -6.27 -5.71
C GLY A 32 -1.12 -5.20 -5.91
N ASN A 33 -1.34 -4.32 -6.88
CA ASN A 33 -0.39 -3.26 -7.21
C ASN A 33 -0.99 -1.90 -6.90
N VAL A 34 -0.15 -0.93 -6.53
CA VAL A 34 -0.55 0.47 -6.34
C VAL A 34 0.20 1.32 -7.36
N LEU A 35 -0.53 2.08 -8.17
CA LEU A 35 0.04 3.02 -9.11
C LEU A 35 0.18 4.39 -8.46
N PHE A 36 1.42 4.84 -8.28
CA PHE A 36 1.75 6.17 -7.80
C PHE A 36 2.08 7.07 -8.99
N ARG A 37 1.48 8.27 -9.03
CA ARG A 37 1.70 9.28 -10.08
C ARG A 37 2.36 10.51 -9.46
N PRO A 38 3.69 10.55 -9.36
CA PRO A 38 4.38 11.65 -8.71
C PRO A 38 4.29 12.94 -9.53
N VAL A 39 4.17 14.06 -8.82
CA VAL A 39 4.28 15.41 -9.37
C VAL A 39 5.48 16.08 -8.73
N ILE A 40 6.48 16.43 -9.54
CA ILE A 40 7.71 17.09 -9.08
C ILE A 40 7.77 18.45 -9.77
N ASN A 41 7.91 19.53 -8.99
CA ASN A 41 7.90 20.91 -9.48
C ASN A 41 6.67 21.23 -10.38
N GLY A 42 5.49 20.75 -9.97
CA GLY A 42 4.24 20.96 -10.72
C GLY A 42 4.10 20.14 -12.00
N ARG A 43 5.08 19.29 -12.34
CA ARG A 43 5.05 18.43 -13.52
C ARG A 43 4.87 16.97 -13.12
N GLN A 44 3.90 16.29 -13.73
CA GLN A 44 3.81 14.84 -13.60
C GLN A 44 5.07 14.20 -14.21
N VAL A 45 5.73 13.36 -13.43
CA VAL A 45 6.87 12.57 -13.89
C VAL A 45 6.42 11.13 -14.16
N ARG A 46 7.37 10.24 -14.45
CA ARG A 46 7.06 8.83 -14.72
C ARG A 46 6.30 8.20 -13.55
N ASP A 47 5.19 7.53 -13.87
CA ASP A 47 4.42 6.74 -12.92
C ASP A 47 5.28 5.63 -12.32
N VAL A 48 5.07 5.36 -11.03
CA VAL A 48 5.75 4.31 -10.26
C VAL A 48 4.71 3.28 -9.85
N GLU A 49 4.89 2.04 -10.28
CA GLU A 49 4.07 0.94 -9.81
C GLU A 49 4.74 0.24 -8.62
N ILE A 50 4.06 0.26 -7.47
CA ILE A 50 4.45 -0.52 -6.31
C ILE A 50 3.75 -1.87 -6.43
N THR A 51 4.52 -2.92 -6.68
CA THR A 51 3.97 -4.26 -6.88
C THR A 51 3.84 -5.01 -5.56
N ARG A 52 2.92 -6.00 -5.52
CA ARG A 52 2.71 -6.89 -4.36
C ARG A 52 2.41 -6.15 -3.05
N VAL A 53 1.67 -5.06 -3.12
CA VAL A 53 1.18 -4.33 -1.95
C VAL A 53 0.11 -5.15 -1.24
N LEU A 54 0.33 -5.43 0.05
CA LEU A 54 -0.68 -6.08 0.88
C LEU A 54 -1.79 -5.09 1.25
N TYR A 55 -3.03 -5.52 1.03
CA TYR A 55 -4.23 -4.93 1.59
C TYR A 55 -4.42 -5.43 3.02
N VAL A 56 -4.34 -4.52 3.98
CA VAL A 56 -4.37 -4.83 5.42
C VAL A 56 -5.29 -3.82 6.10
N PRO A 57 -6.62 -4.02 6.09
CA PRO A 57 -7.57 -3.05 6.63
C PRO A 57 -7.34 -2.78 8.13
N ALA A 58 -6.88 -3.79 8.87
CA ALA A 58 -6.55 -3.67 10.29
C ALA A 58 -5.34 -2.77 10.60
N LEU A 59 -4.52 -2.38 9.62
CA LEU A 59 -3.38 -1.49 9.84
C LEU A 59 -3.81 -0.04 10.13
N CYS A 60 -5.05 0.32 9.76
CA CYS A 60 -5.68 1.65 9.87
C CYS A 60 -4.98 2.82 9.15
N ASN A 61 -3.66 2.74 8.91
CA ASN A 61 -2.85 3.73 8.21
C ASN A 61 -1.94 3.06 7.19
N ASN A 62 -1.39 3.84 6.25
CA ASN A 62 -0.33 3.36 5.37
C ASN A 62 1.00 3.30 6.11
N LEU A 63 1.80 2.26 5.85
CA LEU A 63 3.15 2.18 6.41
C LEU A 63 4.15 3.10 5.69
N LEU A 64 3.93 3.34 4.40
CA LEU A 64 4.71 4.30 3.61
C LEU A 64 3.81 5.48 3.27
N ALA A 65 4.26 6.67 3.63
CA ALA A 65 3.61 7.91 3.20
C ALA A 65 3.90 8.13 1.70
N VAL A 66 2.91 7.85 0.86
CA VAL A 66 3.00 8.05 -0.60
C VAL A 66 2.99 9.55 -0.95
N LEU A 67 2.59 10.42 -0.02
CA LEU A 67 2.39 11.86 -0.25
C LEU A 67 3.56 12.76 0.20
N TYR A 68 4.55 12.24 0.94
CA TYR A 68 5.63 13.05 1.51
C TYR A 68 7.00 12.52 1.08
N LEU A 69 7.35 12.75 -0.19
CA LEU A 69 8.73 12.76 -0.64
C LEU A 69 9.12 14.23 -0.82
N THR A 70 9.47 14.89 0.29
CA THR A 70 10.13 16.21 0.28
C THR A 70 11.56 16.08 -0.18
#